data_AF-A0A645E9M4-F1
#
_entry.id   AF-A0A645E9M4-F1
#
_cell.length_a   1.000
_cell.length_b   1.000
_cell.length_c   1.000
_cell.angle_alpha   90.00
_cell.angle_beta   90.00
_cell.angle_gamma   90.00
#
_symmetry.space_group_name_H-M   'P 1'
#
loop_
_entity.id
_entity.type
_entity.pdbx_description
1 polymer ?
#
loop_
_entity_poly.entity_id
_entity_poly.type
_entity_poly.pdbx_seq_one_letter_code
_entity_poly.pdbx_strand_id
1 'polypeptide(L)'
;MKKLTFLVLLLALFSTPAMAATLYTTTINETTIPRVQDVILEIMMGKNFYIDDVDANKVIVGKNFGDGIWVPTTFCKVKFNLLERDGNVKVMVTQTDTVGVVSRQRPIDHLVPFIQEIKNTIDGTPVAQISSEAVNQLPGSGNVREKALGIRLGAKLENGCIVIKDIDSASMAADAGLVAGDLIVEVNGRPSKDFDVNALQSYLANKSAQKSAIFLVYARDGKENLVTLKE
;
A
#
# COMPACT_ATOMS: atom_id res chain seq x y z
N MET A 1 -11.02 -60.06 21.91
CA MET A 1 -11.05 -58.84 22.76
C MET A 1 -10.24 -57.76 22.08
N LYS A 2 -10.87 -56.61 21.82
CA LYS A 2 -10.38 -55.50 20.98
C LYS A 2 -9.22 -54.76 21.68
N LYS A 3 -8.15 -54.44 20.97
CA LYS A 3 -7.25 -53.33 21.32
C LYS A 3 -7.10 -52.44 20.09
N LEU A 4 -7.84 -51.33 20.12
CA LEU A 4 -7.83 -50.26 19.13
C LEU A 4 -6.74 -49.28 19.56
N THR A 5 -5.60 -49.27 18.88
CA THR A 5 -4.54 -48.28 19.07
C THR A 5 -4.93 -47.01 18.31
N PHE A 6 -5.30 -45.96 19.05
CA PHE A 6 -5.57 -44.63 18.51
C PHE A 6 -4.22 -43.91 18.34
N LEU A 7 -3.75 -43.76 17.10
CA LEU A 7 -2.60 -42.94 16.75
C LEU A 7 -3.06 -41.48 16.66
N VAL A 8 -2.79 -40.69 17.71
CA VAL A 8 -3.03 -39.24 17.67
C VAL A 8 -1.86 -38.59 16.92
N LEU A 9 -2.12 -38.23 15.67
CA LEU A 9 -1.22 -37.41 14.85
C LEU A 9 -1.30 -35.96 15.38
N LEU A 10 -0.33 -35.58 16.21
CA LEU A 10 -0.18 -34.22 16.70
C LEU A 10 0.30 -33.33 15.54
N LEU A 11 -0.63 -32.66 14.86
CA LEU A 11 -0.33 -31.67 13.84
C LEU A 11 0.28 -30.44 14.54
N ALA A 12 1.62 -30.37 14.58
CA ALA A 12 2.32 -29.16 15.01
C ALA A 12 2.07 -28.06 13.97
N LEU A 13 1.09 -27.20 14.25
CA LEU A 13 0.92 -25.93 13.55
C LEU A 13 2.15 -25.09 13.84
N PHE A 14 3.12 -25.10 12.92
CA PHE A 14 4.18 -24.11 12.89
C PHE A 14 3.53 -22.75 12.63
N SER A 15 3.21 -22.00 13.69
CA SER A 15 2.93 -20.58 13.57
C SER A 15 4.23 -19.91 13.12
N THR A 16 4.34 -19.57 11.85
CA THR A 16 5.39 -18.68 11.39
C THR A 16 5.25 -17.37 12.19
N PRO A 17 6.32 -16.85 12.82
CA PRO A 17 6.24 -15.55 13.44
C PRO A 17 5.91 -14.55 12.34
N ALA A 18 4.78 -13.87 12.47
CA ALA A 18 4.44 -12.76 11.60
C ALA A 18 5.59 -11.76 11.69
N MET A 19 6.31 -11.58 10.58
CA MET A 19 7.38 -10.58 10.48
C MET A 19 6.74 -9.20 10.74
N ALA A 20 7.09 -8.59 11.87
CA ALA A 20 6.48 -7.33 12.30
C ALA A 20 7.00 -6.15 11.45
N ALA A 21 6.12 -5.22 11.11
CA ALA A 21 6.42 -4.10 10.22
C ALA A 21 7.41 -3.12 10.89
N THR A 22 8.47 -2.72 10.17
CA THR A 22 9.49 -1.79 10.67
C THR A 22 9.42 -0.39 10.04
N LEU A 23 8.51 -0.21 9.08
CA LEU A 23 8.24 1.04 8.36
C LEU A 23 6.72 1.23 8.23
N TYR A 24 6.25 2.43 8.55
CA TYR A 24 4.89 2.88 8.25
C TYR A 24 4.96 3.99 7.23
N THR A 25 4.08 3.95 6.23
CA THR A 25 3.96 5.05 5.28
C THR A 25 2.51 5.46 5.23
N THR A 26 2.23 6.76 5.24
CA THR A 26 0.88 7.28 5.02
C THR A 26 0.96 8.64 4.36
N THR A 27 -0.01 8.95 3.53
CA THR A 27 -0.20 10.27 2.93
C THR A 27 -1.25 11.01 3.73
N ILE A 28 -0.92 12.24 4.14
CA ILE A 28 -1.83 13.16 4.81
C ILE A 28 -2.27 14.16 3.75
N ASN A 29 -3.58 14.29 3.59
CA ASN A 29 -4.16 15.04 2.49
C ASN A 29 -4.25 16.54 2.83
N GLU A 30 -4.16 17.40 1.81
CA GLU A 30 -4.45 18.84 1.91
C GLU A 30 -3.69 19.56 3.05
N THR A 31 -2.38 19.32 3.15
CA THR A 31 -1.54 19.85 4.23
C THR A 31 -0.14 20.21 3.75
N THR A 32 0.59 20.94 4.60
CA THR A 32 1.99 21.32 4.41
C THR A 32 2.88 20.63 5.43
N ILE A 33 4.19 20.56 5.15
CA ILE A 33 5.16 19.96 6.08
C ILE A 33 5.14 20.64 7.47
N PRO A 34 5.19 21.99 7.59
CA PRO A 34 5.18 22.64 8.91
C PRO A 34 3.97 22.24 9.76
N ARG A 35 2.79 22.16 9.14
CA ARG A 35 1.57 21.75 9.85
C ARG A 35 1.67 20.31 10.37
N VAL A 36 2.24 19.41 9.56
CA VAL A 36 2.46 18.01 9.97
C VAL A 36 3.48 17.93 11.10
N GLN A 37 4.55 18.73 11.05
CA GLN A 37 5.58 18.77 12.10
C GLN A 37 5.00 19.22 13.44
N ASP A 38 4.20 20.29 13.47
CA ASP A 38 3.57 20.80 14.69
C ASP A 38 2.73 19.71 15.38
N VAL A 39 1.89 19.02 14.60
CA VAL A 39 1.00 17.96 15.12
C VAL A 39 1.79 16.72 15.56
N ILE A 40 2.85 16.34 14.84
CA ILE A 40 3.74 15.25 15.29
C ILE A 40 4.34 15.60 16.65
N LEU A 41 4.87 16.81 16.81
CA LEU A 41 5.50 17.24 18.05
C LEU A 41 4.47 17.28 19.19
N GLU A 42 3.29 17.85 18.96
CA GLU A 42 2.20 17.90 19.95
C GLU A 42 1.83 16.50 20.46
N ILE A 43 1.53 15.58 19.55
CA ILE A 43 1.10 14.22 19.91
C ILE A 43 2.24 13.44 20.57
N MET A 44 3.44 13.44 19.98
CA MET A 44 4.55 12.64 20.50
C MET A 44 5.04 13.14 21.86
N MET A 45 5.11 14.46 22.07
CA MET A 45 5.45 15.03 23.38
C MET A 45 4.40 14.68 24.43
N GLY A 46 3.11 14.68 24.04
CA GLY A 46 2.01 14.20 24.88
C GLY A 46 2.12 12.72 25.29
N LYS A 47 2.94 11.91 24.61
CA LYS A 47 3.25 10.50 24.96
C LYS A 47 4.62 10.32 25.64
N ASN A 48 5.16 11.39 26.21
CA ASN A 48 6.46 11.44 26.90
C ASN A 48 7.65 11.12 26.00
N PHE A 49 7.58 11.49 24.72
CA PHE A 49 8.78 11.59 23.89
C PHE A 49 9.40 12.98 24.04
N TYR A 50 10.71 13.08 23.85
CA TYR A 50 11.44 14.35 23.76
C TYR A 50 11.85 14.62 22.32
N ILE A 51 12.09 15.88 21.98
CA ILE A 51 12.56 16.27 20.66
C ILE A 51 14.06 15.96 20.56
N ASP A 52 14.47 15.16 19.58
CA ASP A 52 15.87 14.83 19.33
C ASP A 52 16.46 15.70 18.20
N ASP A 53 15.74 15.83 17.08
CA ASP A 53 16.15 16.65 15.92
C ASP A 53 14.95 17.03 15.05
N VAL A 54 14.94 18.23 14.48
CA VAL A 54 13.89 18.70 13.54
C VAL A 54 14.56 19.45 12.40
N ASP A 55 14.23 19.06 11.17
CA ASP A 55 14.77 19.63 9.94
C ASP A 55 13.62 19.88 8.94
N ALA A 56 13.89 20.53 7.81
CA ALA A 56 12.87 20.94 6.82
C ALA A 56 11.98 19.79 6.31
N ASN A 57 12.46 18.54 6.34
CA ASN A 57 11.75 17.36 5.83
C ASN A 57 11.73 16.19 6.83
N LYS A 58 12.01 16.46 8.13
CA LYS A 58 12.24 15.39 9.11
C LYS A 58 11.92 15.84 10.54
N VAL A 59 11.37 14.93 11.32
CA VAL A 59 11.22 15.05 12.78
C VAL A 59 11.77 13.79 13.42
N ILE A 60 12.65 13.91 14.41
CA ILE A 60 13.15 12.82 15.22
C ILE A 60 12.77 13.09 16.67
N VAL A 61 12.08 12.12 17.27
CA VAL A 61 11.72 12.16 18.69
C VAL A 61 12.32 10.96 19.41
N GLY A 62 12.78 11.18 20.62
CA GLY A 62 13.45 10.17 21.44
C GLY A 62 12.62 9.75 22.65
N LYS A 63 12.86 8.55 23.14
CA LYS A 63 12.38 8.08 24.44
C LYS A 63 13.41 7.15 25.07
N ASN A 64 13.70 7.39 26.34
CA ASN A 64 14.65 6.57 27.08
C ASN A 64 13.90 5.49 27.85
N PHE A 65 14.41 4.27 27.79
CA PHE A 65 13.92 3.14 28.54
C PHE A 65 15.05 2.55 29.39
N GLY A 66 14.70 1.98 30.54
CA GLY A 66 15.68 1.46 31.50
C GLY A 66 16.07 2.49 32.56
N ASP A 67 16.43 2.00 33.74
CA ASP A 67 16.81 2.80 34.90
C ASP A 67 18.33 3.01 34.99
N GLY A 68 19.10 2.39 34.10
CA GLY A 68 20.57 2.48 34.07
C GLY A 68 21.27 1.78 35.23
N ILE A 69 20.52 1.24 36.19
CA ILE A 69 21.03 0.59 37.41
C ILE A 69 20.80 -0.92 37.31
N TRP A 70 19.63 -1.34 36.85
CA TRP A 70 19.24 -2.76 36.71
C TRP A 70 18.95 -3.12 35.25
N VAL A 71 18.47 -2.15 34.46
CA VAL A 71 18.17 -2.31 33.04
C VAL A 71 19.01 -1.33 32.22
N PRO A 72 19.80 -1.80 31.24
CA PRO A 72 20.63 -0.93 30.42
C PRO A 72 19.79 0.11 29.69
N THR A 73 20.23 1.37 29.76
CA THR A 73 19.54 2.48 29.10
C THR A 73 19.47 2.23 27.59
N THR A 74 18.23 2.12 27.10
CA THR A 74 17.92 1.97 25.69
C THR A 74 17.37 3.30 25.19
N PHE A 75 18.05 3.87 24.20
CA PHE A 75 17.62 5.09 23.54
C PHE A 75 16.80 4.72 22.31
N CYS A 76 15.49 4.88 22.39
CA CYS A 76 14.60 4.72 21.26
C CYS A 76 14.52 6.05 20.50
N LYS A 77 14.76 6.03 19.19
CA LYS A 77 14.52 7.16 18.30
C LYS A 77 13.46 6.78 17.27
N VAL A 78 12.42 7.59 17.19
CA VAL A 78 11.39 7.52 16.15
C VAL A 78 11.66 8.63 15.16
N LYS A 79 11.80 8.27 13.88
CA LYS A 79 12.11 9.20 12.80
C LYS A 79 10.93 9.27 11.84
N PHE A 80 10.39 10.47 11.68
CA PHE A 80 9.40 10.83 10.69
C PHE A 80 10.11 11.54 9.54
N ASN A 81 10.04 10.99 8.34
CA ASN A 81 10.46 11.67 7.10
C ASN A 81 9.22 12.19 6.40
N LEU A 82 9.29 13.41 5.91
CA LEU A 82 8.17 14.14 5.33
C LEU A 82 8.51 14.51 3.89
N LEU A 83 7.60 14.22 2.97
CA LEU A 83 7.76 14.55 1.55
C LEU A 83 6.48 15.20 1.05
N GLU A 84 6.58 16.47 0.69
CA GLU A 84 5.47 17.22 0.11
C GLU A 84 5.31 16.87 -1.39
N ARG A 85 4.06 16.62 -1.81
CA ARG A 85 3.67 16.33 -3.20
C ARG A 85 2.24 16.83 -3.42
N ASP A 86 2.06 17.73 -4.38
CA ASP A 86 0.74 18.13 -4.88
C ASP A 86 -0.25 18.56 -3.77
N GLY A 87 0.23 19.33 -2.78
CA GLY A 87 -0.58 19.78 -1.64
C GLY A 87 -0.86 18.73 -0.57
N ASN A 88 -0.20 17.57 -0.65
CA ASN A 88 -0.25 16.49 0.34
C ASN A 88 1.15 16.26 0.93
N VAL A 89 1.21 15.60 2.09
CA VAL A 89 2.47 15.22 2.73
C VAL A 89 2.51 13.72 2.95
N LYS A 90 3.48 13.07 2.32
CA LYS A 90 3.81 11.67 2.56
C LYS A 90 4.72 11.57 3.79
N VAL A 91 4.26 10.83 4.78
CA VAL A 91 4.94 10.59 6.05
C VAL A 91 5.47 9.16 6.08
N MET A 92 6.75 9.00 6.39
CA MET A 92 7.40 7.71 6.56
C MET A 92 8.01 7.62 7.96
N VAL A 93 7.61 6.61 8.71
CA VAL A 93 7.96 6.45 10.13
C VAL A 93 8.77 5.20 10.35
N THR A 94 9.95 5.34 10.97
CA THR A 94 10.79 4.22 11.41
C THR A 94 11.23 4.41 12.85
N GLN A 95 11.57 3.30 13.51
CA GLN A 95 12.13 3.31 14.85
C GLN A 95 13.46 2.58 14.91
N THR A 96 14.38 3.15 15.67
CA THR A 96 15.67 2.55 15.98
C THR A 96 15.91 2.59 17.49
N ASP A 97 16.28 1.45 18.05
CA ASP A 97 16.77 1.36 19.42
C ASP A 97 18.31 1.32 19.41
N THR A 98 18.92 2.16 20.25
CA THR A 98 20.36 2.14 20.49
C THR A 98 20.62 1.69 21.93
N VAL A 99 21.43 0.64 22.08
CA VAL A 99 21.93 0.14 23.37
C VAL A 99 23.44 0.07 23.29
N GLY A 100 24.12 0.96 24.03
CA GLY A 100 25.57 1.14 23.92
C GLY A 100 25.97 1.53 22.49
N VAL A 101 26.77 0.70 21.83
CA VAL A 101 27.25 0.92 20.44
C VAL A 101 26.32 0.27 19.40
N VAL A 102 25.39 -0.59 19.81
CA VAL A 102 24.54 -1.34 18.90
C VAL A 102 23.25 -0.57 18.63
N SER A 103 23.00 -0.31 17.35
CA SER A 103 21.79 0.34 16.86
C SER A 103 21.00 -0.63 15.98
N ARG A 104 19.72 -0.85 16.26
CA ARG A 104 18.87 -1.78 15.52
C ARG A 104 17.50 -1.19 15.20
N GLN A 105 17.01 -1.42 14.00
CA GLN A 105 15.65 -1.07 13.61
C GLN A 105 14.65 -1.97 14.35
N ARG A 106 13.51 -1.41 14.76
CA ARG A 106 12.47 -2.11 15.52
C ARG A 106 11.13 -2.14 14.81
N PRO A 107 10.28 -3.11 15.15
CA PRO A 107 8.88 -3.06 14.83
C PRO A 107 8.22 -1.82 15.39
N ILE A 108 7.28 -1.26 14.63
CA ILE A 108 6.64 0.01 14.93
C ILE A 108 5.14 -0.11 15.20
N ASP A 109 4.63 -1.33 15.40
CA ASP A 109 3.19 -1.60 15.59
C ASP A 109 2.58 -0.75 16.72
N HIS A 110 3.37 -0.50 17.77
CA HIS A 110 2.96 0.32 18.92
C HIS A 110 2.90 1.83 18.62
N LEU A 111 3.51 2.29 17.52
CA LEU A 111 3.45 3.68 17.06
C LEU A 111 2.28 3.92 16.10
N VAL A 112 1.70 2.86 15.53
CA VAL A 112 0.59 2.96 14.56
C VAL A 112 -0.56 3.82 15.10
N PRO A 113 -1.04 3.65 16.35
CA PRO A 113 -2.11 4.50 16.88
C PRO A 113 -1.77 5.99 16.88
N PHE A 114 -0.52 6.35 17.14
CA PHE A 114 -0.08 7.75 17.15
C PHE A 114 -0.01 8.31 15.72
N ILE A 115 0.45 7.51 14.76
CA ILE A 115 0.50 7.90 13.35
C ILE A 115 -0.92 8.11 12.80
N GLN A 116 -1.85 7.23 13.19
CA GLN A 116 -3.27 7.36 12.84
C GLN A 116 -3.90 8.59 13.50
N GLU A 117 -3.58 8.88 14.76
CA GLU A 117 -4.00 10.09 15.48
C GLU A 117 -3.50 11.37 14.78
N ILE A 118 -2.22 11.39 14.36
CA ILE A 118 -1.62 12.52 13.61
C ILE A 118 -2.40 12.78 12.32
N LYS A 119 -2.63 11.75 11.50
CA LYS A 119 -3.34 11.89 10.23
C LYS A 119 -4.80 12.34 10.46
N ASN A 120 -5.51 11.67 11.37
CA ASN A 120 -6.88 12.04 11.71
C ASN A 120 -7.01 13.50 12.19
N THR A 121 -6.06 13.97 12.99
CA THR A 121 -6.04 15.36 13.49
C THR A 121 -5.85 16.38 12.38
N ILE A 122 -5.15 16.02 11.29
CA ILE A 122 -4.83 16.95 10.21
C ILE A 122 -5.90 16.94 9.12
N ASP A 123 -6.25 15.77 8.58
CA ASP A 123 -7.13 15.66 7.41
C ASP A 123 -8.50 15.05 7.71
N GLY A 124 -8.78 14.72 8.98
CA GLY A 124 -10.07 14.18 9.40
C GLY A 124 -10.33 12.73 8.97
N THR A 125 -9.37 12.04 8.34
CA THR A 125 -9.55 10.63 7.93
C THR A 125 -9.87 9.80 9.18
N PRO A 126 -10.96 9.02 9.20
CA PRO A 126 -11.29 8.17 10.35
C PRO A 126 -10.19 7.15 10.64
N VAL A 127 -9.78 7.00 11.89
CA VAL A 127 -8.69 6.08 12.33
C VAL A 127 -8.87 4.67 11.78
N ALA A 128 -10.11 4.17 11.71
CA ALA A 128 -10.43 2.84 11.19
C ALA A 128 -10.11 2.65 9.70
N GLN A 129 -9.97 3.72 8.93
CA GLN A 129 -9.64 3.70 7.50
C GLN A 129 -8.16 3.97 7.22
N ILE A 130 -7.36 4.28 8.24
CA ILE A 130 -5.94 4.61 8.09
C ILE A 130 -5.12 3.33 8.19
N SER A 131 -4.52 2.91 7.08
CA SER A 131 -3.59 1.79 6.99
C SER A 131 -2.24 2.23 6.42
N SER A 132 -1.20 1.42 6.63
CA SER A 132 0.12 1.69 6.07
C SER A 132 0.11 1.52 4.56
N GLU A 133 0.46 2.57 3.82
CA GLU A 133 0.80 2.56 2.40
C GLU A 133 2.16 1.89 2.12
N ALA A 134 2.92 1.54 3.16
CA ALA A 134 4.19 0.86 2.98
C ALA A 134 3.93 -0.54 2.43
N VAL A 135 4.52 -0.84 1.27
CA VAL A 135 4.53 -2.19 0.69
C VAL A 135 5.49 -3.06 1.51
N ASN A 136 5.05 -3.53 2.68
CA ASN A 136 5.70 -4.68 3.31
C ASN A 136 5.37 -5.90 2.44
N GLN A 137 6.39 -6.44 1.78
CA GLN A 137 6.32 -7.62 0.90
C GLN A 137 6.07 -8.92 1.67
N LEU A 138 5.38 -8.84 2.81
CA LEU A 138 5.13 -9.96 3.70
C LEU A 138 3.71 -10.49 3.46
N PRO A 139 3.55 -11.79 3.16
CA PRO A 139 2.22 -12.38 3.02
C PRO A 139 1.44 -12.26 4.34
N GLY A 140 0.21 -11.76 4.27
CA GLY A 140 -0.69 -11.59 5.43
C GLY A 140 -0.74 -10.19 6.04
N SER A 141 -0.02 -9.19 5.50
CA SER A 141 0.00 -7.82 6.02
C SER A 141 -1.31 -7.00 5.83
N GLY A 142 -2.40 -7.60 5.38
CA GLY A 142 -3.70 -6.91 5.17
C GLY A 142 -3.73 -5.86 4.06
N ASN A 143 -2.57 -5.53 3.47
CA ASN A 143 -2.45 -4.62 2.34
C ASN A 143 -2.76 -5.37 1.04
N VAL A 144 -3.99 -5.21 0.53
CA VAL A 144 -4.35 -5.64 -0.83
C VAL A 144 -3.53 -4.78 -1.78
N ARG A 145 -2.67 -5.39 -2.63
CA ARG A 145 -1.97 -4.68 -3.70
C ARG A 145 -3.05 -3.92 -4.50
N GLU A 146 -2.85 -2.62 -4.75
CA GLU A 146 -3.64 -1.94 -5.79
C GLU A 146 -3.52 -2.80 -7.04
N LYS A 147 -4.63 -3.42 -7.47
CA LYS A 147 -4.58 -4.37 -8.57
C LYS A 147 -4.30 -3.57 -9.82
N ALA A 148 -3.19 -3.85 -10.47
CA ALA A 148 -2.89 -3.26 -11.76
C ALA A 148 -3.99 -3.65 -12.76
N LEU A 149 -4.24 -2.81 -13.78
CA LEU A 149 -5.16 -3.13 -14.86
C LEU A 149 -4.79 -4.45 -15.57
N GLY A 150 -3.49 -4.67 -15.79
CA GLY A 150 -2.93 -5.93 -16.29
C GLY A 150 -3.23 -6.29 -17.75
N ILE A 151 -3.70 -5.35 -18.57
CA ILE A 151 -3.96 -5.58 -19.99
C ILE A 151 -2.71 -5.22 -20.82
N ARG A 152 -2.27 -6.15 -21.68
CA ARG A 152 -1.30 -5.88 -22.75
C ARG A 152 -1.98 -5.97 -24.10
N LEU A 153 -1.99 -4.87 -24.83
CA LEU A 153 -2.56 -4.82 -26.17
C LEU A 153 -1.63 -5.43 -27.22
N GLY A 154 -2.22 -6.08 -28.20
CA GLY A 154 -1.57 -6.63 -29.39
C GLY A 154 -1.83 -5.77 -30.62
N ALA A 155 -1.81 -6.40 -31.79
CA ALA A 155 -2.00 -5.70 -33.06
C ALA A 155 -3.44 -5.16 -33.24
N LYS A 156 -3.56 -4.11 -34.04
CA LYS A 156 -4.84 -3.65 -34.59
C LYS A 156 -5.18 -4.50 -35.81
N LEU A 157 -6.40 -5.03 -35.86
CA LEU A 157 -6.90 -5.84 -36.97
C LEU A 157 -7.47 -4.95 -38.08
N GLU A 158 -7.73 -5.54 -39.25
CA GLU A 158 -8.31 -4.84 -40.42
C GLU A 158 -9.69 -4.25 -40.13
N ASN A 159 -10.45 -4.86 -39.22
CA ASN A 159 -11.75 -4.35 -38.77
C ASN A 159 -11.64 -3.19 -37.76
N GLY A 160 -10.43 -2.70 -37.46
CA GLY A 160 -10.17 -1.60 -36.53
C GLY A 160 -10.21 -1.98 -35.05
N CYS A 161 -10.50 -3.23 -34.70
CA CYS A 161 -10.45 -3.73 -33.34
C CYS A 161 -9.00 -4.00 -32.90
N ILE A 162 -8.72 -3.85 -31.61
CA ILE A 162 -7.39 -4.11 -31.05
C ILE A 162 -7.45 -5.37 -30.19
N VAL A 163 -6.60 -6.35 -30.47
CA VAL A 163 -6.59 -7.62 -29.72
C VAL A 163 -5.88 -7.46 -28.38
N ILE A 164 -6.36 -8.15 -27.35
CA ILE A 164 -5.61 -8.33 -26.11
C ILE A 164 -4.58 -9.44 -26.31
N LYS A 165 -3.30 -9.10 -26.18
CA LYS A 165 -2.19 -10.04 -26.34
C LYS A 165 -2.02 -10.93 -25.11
N ASP A 166 -2.11 -10.33 -23.93
CA ASP A 166 -1.79 -10.99 -22.66
C ASP A 166 -2.49 -10.27 -21.50
N ILE A 167 -2.82 -11.05 -20.45
CA ILE A 167 -3.43 -10.54 -19.22
C ILE A 167 -2.67 -11.10 -18.03
N ASP A 168 -2.27 -10.21 -17.12
CA ASP A 168 -1.66 -10.61 -15.87
C ASP A 168 -2.70 -11.31 -14.97
N SER A 169 -2.40 -12.55 -14.57
CA SER A 169 -3.26 -13.38 -13.72
C SER A 169 -3.66 -12.74 -12.37
N ALA A 170 -2.90 -11.78 -11.87
CA ALA A 170 -3.18 -11.08 -10.60
C ALA A 170 -3.78 -9.67 -10.80
N SER A 171 -4.41 -9.41 -11.94
CA SER A 171 -4.90 -8.08 -12.34
C SER A 171 -6.42 -7.91 -12.27
N MET A 172 -6.85 -6.65 -12.34
CA MET A 172 -8.27 -6.29 -12.47
C MET A 172 -8.92 -6.91 -13.71
N ALA A 173 -8.19 -6.96 -14.84
CA ALA A 173 -8.71 -7.54 -16.07
C ALA A 173 -8.94 -9.05 -15.95
N ALA A 174 -8.05 -9.77 -15.24
CA ALA A 174 -8.21 -11.19 -14.97
C ALA A 174 -9.43 -11.46 -14.07
N ASP A 175 -9.61 -10.68 -13.00
CA ASP A 175 -10.79 -10.80 -12.13
C ASP A 175 -12.10 -10.54 -12.90
N ALA A 176 -12.04 -9.61 -13.86
CA ALA A 176 -13.17 -9.24 -14.68
C ALA A 176 -13.46 -10.24 -15.82
N GLY A 177 -12.68 -11.32 -15.91
CA GLY A 177 -12.89 -12.42 -16.86
C GLY A 177 -12.43 -12.14 -18.28
N LEU A 178 -11.63 -11.07 -18.49
CA LEU A 178 -10.95 -10.85 -19.76
C LEU A 178 -9.87 -11.92 -19.96
N VAL A 179 -9.63 -12.29 -21.22
CA VAL A 179 -8.59 -13.26 -21.59
C VAL A 179 -7.79 -12.76 -22.79
N ALA A 180 -6.60 -13.33 -22.98
CA ALA A 180 -5.84 -13.12 -24.21
C ALA A 180 -6.66 -13.61 -25.42
N GLY A 181 -6.69 -12.82 -26.49
CA GLY A 181 -7.47 -13.06 -27.69
C GLY A 181 -8.78 -12.27 -27.77
N ASP A 182 -9.25 -11.66 -26.68
CA ASP A 182 -10.40 -10.76 -26.73
C ASP A 182 -10.14 -9.56 -27.65
N LEU A 183 -11.15 -9.15 -28.41
CA LEU A 183 -11.07 -8.01 -29.32
C LEU A 183 -11.71 -6.79 -28.68
N ILE A 184 -10.94 -5.75 -28.41
CA ILE A 184 -11.47 -4.49 -27.88
C ILE A 184 -12.17 -3.75 -29.01
N VAL A 185 -13.45 -3.45 -28.80
CA VAL A 185 -14.34 -2.74 -29.73
C VAL A 185 -14.52 -1.29 -29.29
N GLU A 186 -14.68 -1.05 -27.99
CA GLU A 186 -14.92 0.29 -27.44
C GLU A 186 -14.33 0.44 -26.04
N VAL A 187 -13.85 1.65 -25.72
CA VAL A 187 -13.40 2.01 -24.38
C VAL A 187 -14.02 3.34 -23.97
N ASN A 188 -14.80 3.36 -22.89
CA ASN A 188 -15.45 4.55 -22.34
C ASN A 188 -16.24 5.35 -23.39
N GLY A 189 -17.07 4.69 -24.22
CA GLY A 189 -17.85 5.38 -25.26
C GLY A 189 -17.06 5.70 -26.53
N ARG A 190 -15.77 5.35 -26.60
CA ARG A 190 -14.91 5.64 -27.77
C ARG A 190 -14.54 4.37 -28.53
N PRO A 191 -14.86 4.28 -29.83
CA PRO A 191 -14.49 3.15 -30.66
C PRO A 191 -12.98 2.89 -30.68
N SER A 192 -12.57 1.63 -30.59
CA SER A 192 -11.16 1.21 -30.65
C SER A 192 -10.48 1.61 -31.96
N LYS A 193 -11.26 1.68 -33.05
CA LYS A 193 -10.79 2.07 -34.38
C LYS A 193 -10.21 3.49 -34.43
N ASP A 194 -10.62 4.35 -33.50
CA ASP A 194 -10.15 5.74 -33.42
C ASP A 194 -8.78 5.84 -32.70
N PHE A 195 -8.31 4.75 -32.11
CA PHE A 195 -7.03 4.69 -31.41
C PHE A 195 -5.97 3.92 -32.20
N ASP A 196 -4.73 4.37 -32.06
CA ASP A 196 -3.56 3.51 -32.25
C ASP A 196 -3.33 2.65 -31.01
N VAL A 197 -2.71 1.48 -31.19
CA VAL A 197 -2.44 0.52 -30.11
C VAL A 197 -1.73 1.18 -28.92
N ASN A 198 -0.66 1.94 -29.18
CA ASN A 198 0.11 2.61 -28.14
C ASN A 198 -0.69 3.74 -27.46
N ALA A 199 -1.52 4.45 -28.21
CA ALA A 199 -2.39 5.49 -27.67
C ALA A 199 -3.44 4.88 -26.73
N LEU A 200 -4.05 3.77 -27.12
CA LEU A 200 -5.03 3.07 -26.28
C LEU A 200 -4.38 2.48 -25.03
N GLN A 201 -3.21 1.84 -25.15
CA GLN A 201 -2.46 1.32 -24.02
C GLN A 201 -2.15 2.42 -23.00
N SER A 202 -1.70 3.59 -23.48
CA SER A 202 -1.40 4.74 -22.62
C SER A 202 -2.66 5.32 -22.00
N TYR A 203 -3.75 5.41 -22.75
CA TYR A 203 -5.05 5.86 -22.25
C TYR A 203 -5.57 4.98 -21.12
N LEU A 204 -5.53 3.66 -21.30
CA LEU A 204 -5.93 2.68 -20.29
C LEU A 204 -5.05 2.75 -19.04
N ALA A 205 -3.72 2.85 -19.21
CA ALA A 205 -2.78 3.01 -18.09
C ALA A 205 -3.05 4.29 -17.30
N ASN A 206 -3.24 5.42 -17.98
CA ASN A 206 -3.54 6.70 -17.33
C ASN A 206 -4.89 6.68 -16.60
N LYS A 207 -5.92 6.04 -17.17
CA LYS A 207 -7.23 5.93 -16.52
C LYS A 207 -7.22 5.04 -15.29
N SER A 208 -6.49 3.92 -15.35
CA SER A 208 -6.27 3.05 -14.19
C SER A 208 -5.51 3.78 -13.09
N ALA A 209 -4.44 4.53 -13.42
CA ALA A 209 -3.70 5.33 -12.45
C ALA A 209 -4.54 6.44 -11.79
N GLN A 210 -5.54 6.98 -12.50
CA GLN A 210 -6.50 7.96 -11.98
C GLN A 210 -7.65 7.33 -11.17
N LYS A 211 -7.62 6.01 -10.92
CA LYS A 211 -8.69 5.27 -10.22
C LYS A 211 -10.10 5.50 -10.82
N SER A 212 -10.14 5.79 -12.13
CA SER A 212 -11.39 6.00 -12.85
C SER A 212 -11.95 4.65 -13.29
N ALA A 213 -13.28 4.48 -13.21
CA ALA A 213 -13.93 3.33 -13.82
C ALA A 213 -13.67 3.31 -15.33
N ILE A 214 -13.29 2.15 -15.86
CA ILE A 214 -13.09 1.92 -17.30
C ILE A 214 -14.19 0.98 -17.77
N PHE A 215 -15.03 1.45 -18.67
CA PHE A 215 -16.00 0.64 -19.41
C PHE A 215 -15.33 0.14 -20.68
N LEU A 216 -15.25 -1.18 -20.83
CA LEU A 216 -14.62 -1.83 -21.98
C LEU A 216 -15.64 -2.73 -22.67
N VAL A 217 -15.91 -2.48 -23.94
CA VAL A 217 -16.67 -3.39 -24.80
C VAL A 217 -15.67 -4.24 -25.57
N TYR A 218 -15.81 -5.57 -25.44
CA TYR A 218 -14.95 -6.54 -26.12
C TYR A 218 -15.78 -7.61 -26.82
N ALA A 219 -15.23 -8.17 -27.90
CA ALA A 219 -15.82 -9.30 -28.61
C ALA A 219 -15.04 -10.58 -28.35
N ARG A 220 -15.78 -11.66 -28.02
CA ARG A 220 -15.28 -13.03 -27.87
C ARG A 220 -16.23 -13.96 -28.64
N ASP A 221 -15.68 -14.81 -29.51
CA ASP A 221 -16.45 -15.73 -30.37
C ASP A 221 -17.57 -15.03 -31.17
N GLY A 222 -17.32 -13.80 -31.61
CA GLY A 222 -18.25 -12.99 -32.39
C GLY A 222 -19.39 -12.34 -31.59
N LYS A 223 -19.38 -12.44 -30.25
CA LYS A 223 -20.35 -11.76 -29.37
C LYS A 223 -19.69 -10.63 -28.61
N GLU A 224 -20.33 -9.47 -28.61
CA GLU A 224 -19.89 -8.31 -27.82
C GLU A 224 -20.37 -8.42 -26.37
N ASN A 225 -19.48 -8.10 -25.45
CA ASN A 225 -19.73 -8.07 -24.01
C ASN A 225 -19.17 -6.76 -23.45
N LEU A 226 -19.82 -6.23 -22.41
CA LEU A 226 -19.36 -5.07 -21.68
C LEU A 226 -18.76 -5.53 -20.34
N VAL A 227 -17.60 -4.99 -19.98
CA VAL A 227 -17.00 -5.17 -18.67
C VAL A 227 -16.66 -3.82 -18.06
N THR A 228 -16.87 -3.70 -16.75
CA THR A 228 -16.47 -2.53 -15.98
C THR A 228 -15.26 -2.88 -15.13
N LEU A 229 -14.16 -2.19 -15.36
CA LEU A 229 -12.92 -2.33 -14.62
C LEU A 229 -12.84 -1.18 -13.63
N LYS A 230 -12.98 -1.47 -12.35
CA LYS A 230 -12.92 -0.49 -11.25
C LYS A 230 -12.22 -1.13 -10.05
N GLU A 231 -11.43 -0.33 -9.34
CA GLU A 231 -10.89 -0.66 -8.01
C GLU A 231 -11.96 -0.45 -6.91
#